data_AF-A0A946H8W7-F1
#
_entry.id   AF-A0A946H8W7-F1
#
_cell.length_a   1.000
_cell.length_b   1.000
_cell.length_c   1.000
_cell.angle_alpha   90.00
_cell.angle_beta   90.00
_cell.angle_gamma   90.00
#
_symmetry.space_group_name_H-M   'P 1'
#
loop_
_entity.id
_entity.type
_entity.pdbx_description
1 polymer ?
#
loop_
_entity_poly.entity_id
_entity_poly.type
_entity_poly.pdbx_seq_one_letter_code
_entity_poly.pdbx_strand_id
1 'polypeptide(L)'
;MKVILISAAIAFSTVLLTCCTPKPEEMDVTDLITPCDYVDAYEKILDDLILLENKEEELSESESNRSELLQEKLREIKEHAEDLDISEKAARKCPNFKSVRKKFKKV
;
A
#
# COMPACT_ATOMS: atom_id res chain seq x y z
N MET A 1 -20.79 12.92 54.35
CA MET A 1 -20.86 13.22 52.89
C MET A 1 -20.06 14.50 52.69
N LYS A 2 -19.06 14.65 51.82
CA LYS A 2 -18.61 13.92 50.63
C LYS A 2 -17.07 13.97 50.62
N VAL A 3 -16.47 12.85 50.26
CA VAL A 3 -15.04 12.72 49.96
C VAL A 3 -14.81 13.30 48.56
N ILE A 4 -13.84 14.19 48.38
CA ILE A 4 -13.29 14.49 47.05
C ILE A 4 -11.77 14.55 47.17
N LEU A 5 -11.17 13.37 47.12
CA LEU A 5 -9.75 13.16 46.83
C LEU A 5 -9.55 13.46 45.33
N ILE A 6 -8.88 14.56 45.01
CA ILE A 6 -8.47 14.88 43.65
C ILE A 6 -7.20 14.09 43.35
N SER A 7 -7.36 12.83 42.95
CA SER A 7 -6.28 12.03 42.37
C SER A 7 -6.24 12.29 40.86
N ALA A 8 -5.43 13.26 40.44
CA ALA A 8 -5.08 13.47 39.05
C ALA A 8 -4.12 12.36 38.58
N ALA A 9 -4.68 11.17 38.33
CA ALA A 9 -4.00 10.14 37.56
C ALA A 9 -4.11 10.54 36.09
N ILE A 10 -3.07 11.19 35.57
CA ILE A 10 -2.90 11.40 34.13
C ILE A 10 -2.61 10.02 33.54
N ALA A 11 -3.67 9.32 33.13
CA ALA A 11 -3.54 8.20 32.22
C ALA A 11 -3.09 8.79 30.87
N PHE A 12 -1.78 8.89 30.67
CA PHE A 12 -1.23 8.96 29.33
C PHE A 12 -1.60 7.63 28.66
N SER A 13 -2.76 7.62 28.01
CA SER A 13 -3.10 6.63 27.00
C SER A 13 -2.10 6.80 25.89
N THR A 14 -0.94 6.15 26.02
CA THR A 14 -0.14 5.76 24.87
C THR A 14 -1.03 4.79 24.09
N VAL A 15 -1.88 5.36 23.23
CA VAL A 15 -2.40 4.66 22.08
C VAL A 15 -1.15 4.27 21.33
N LEU A 16 -0.67 3.07 21.62
CA LEU A 16 0.19 2.32 20.74
C LEU A 16 -0.63 2.22 19.45
N LEU A 17 -0.47 3.21 18.58
CA LEU A 17 -0.77 3.10 17.17
C LEU A 17 0.23 2.08 16.63
N THR A 18 0.06 0.82 17.03
CA THR A 18 0.33 -0.30 16.13
C THR A 18 -0.67 -0.13 15.00
N CYS A 19 -0.44 0.87 14.14
CA CYS A 19 -1.05 0.91 12.83
C CYS A 19 -0.57 -0.38 12.18
N CYS A 20 -1.42 -1.41 12.17
CA CYS A 20 -1.43 -2.35 11.08
C CYS A 20 -1.55 -1.49 9.83
N THR A 21 -0.42 -1.17 9.20
CA THR A 21 -0.43 -0.64 7.85
C THR A 21 -1.20 -1.67 7.03
N PRO A 22 -2.35 -1.29 6.44
CA PRO A 22 -3.14 -2.21 5.66
C PRO A 22 -2.26 -2.79 4.57
N LYS A 23 -2.48 -4.08 4.25
CA LYS A 23 -1.66 -4.73 3.24
C LYS A 23 -1.87 -4.04 1.89
N PRO A 24 -0.88 -4.04 0.99
CA PRO A 24 -1.04 -3.38 -0.32
C PRO A 24 -2.28 -3.86 -1.08
N GLU A 25 -2.60 -5.15 -1.02
CA GLU A 25 -3.81 -5.75 -1.62
C GLU A 25 -5.15 -5.27 -1.01
N GLU A 26 -5.13 -4.64 0.16
CA GLU A 26 -6.32 -4.10 0.86
C GLU A 26 -6.52 -2.60 0.59
N MET A 27 -5.70 -1.98 -0.27
CA MET A 27 -5.79 -0.57 -0.61
C MET A 27 -7.11 -0.22 -1.30
N ASP A 28 -7.75 0.86 -0.86
CA ASP A 28 -8.87 1.49 -1.55
C ASP A 28 -8.33 2.36 -2.69
N VAL A 29 -8.65 2.01 -3.93
CA VAL A 29 -8.18 2.75 -5.10
C VAL A 29 -8.78 4.14 -5.18
N THR A 30 -9.92 4.39 -4.54
CA THR A 30 -10.58 5.70 -4.55
C THR A 30 -9.85 6.76 -3.72
N ASP A 31 -8.92 6.33 -2.85
CA ASP A 31 -8.01 7.22 -2.14
C ASP A 31 -6.87 7.75 -3.05
N LEU A 32 -6.70 7.19 -4.26
CA LEU A 32 -5.66 7.59 -5.21
C LEU A 32 -6.18 8.72 -6.10
N ILE A 33 -5.66 9.93 -5.91
CA ILE A 33 -6.17 11.12 -6.59
C ILE A 33 -5.12 11.72 -7.54
N THR A 34 -3.86 11.73 -7.10
CA THR A 34 -2.77 12.37 -7.84
C THR A 34 -1.92 11.36 -8.57
N PRO A 35 -1.25 11.75 -9.68
CA PRO A 35 -0.32 10.86 -10.39
C PRO A 35 0.75 10.23 -9.50
N CYS A 36 1.14 10.88 -8.40
CA CYS A 36 2.14 10.32 -7.49
C CYS A 36 1.54 9.32 -6.50
N ASP A 37 0.26 9.45 -6.13
CA ASP A 37 -0.44 8.45 -5.32
C ASP A 37 -0.48 7.11 -6.08
N TYR A 38 -0.79 7.14 -7.38
CA TYR A 38 -0.75 5.95 -8.23
C TYR A 38 0.67 5.35 -8.36
N VAL A 39 1.69 6.19 -8.55
CA VAL A 39 3.08 5.73 -8.61
C VAL A 39 3.48 5.05 -7.29
N ASP A 40 3.13 5.64 -6.15
CA ASP A 40 3.47 5.09 -4.84
C ASP A 40 2.65 3.82 -4.53
N ALA A 41 1.40 3.75 -5.00
CA ALA A 41 0.57 2.54 -4.91
C ALA A 41 1.17 1.39 -5.74
N TYR A 42 1.54 1.66 -6.99
CA TYR A 42 2.26 0.68 -7.82
C TYR A 42 3.56 0.23 -7.17
N GLU A 43 4.30 1.15 -6.54
CA GLU A 43 5.56 0.80 -5.89
C GLU A 43 5.36 -0.25 -4.80
N LYS A 44 4.38 -0.04 -3.93
CA LYS A 44 4.07 -0.97 -2.83
C LYS A 44 3.64 -2.34 -3.32
N ILE A 45 2.74 -2.40 -4.30
CA ILE A 45 2.26 -3.67 -4.88
C ILE A 45 3.41 -4.44 -5.54
N LEU A 46 4.22 -3.75 -6.34
CA LEU A 46 5.33 -4.37 -7.05
C LEU A 46 6.45 -4.82 -6.13
N ASP A 47 6.71 -4.10 -5.03
CA ASP A 47 7.67 -4.57 -4.02
C ASP A 47 7.25 -5.90 -3.41
N ASP A 48 5.97 -6.03 -3.04
CA ASP A 48 5.45 -7.28 -2.48
C ASP A 48 5.42 -8.42 -3.50
N LEU A 49 5.08 -8.16 -4.76
CA LEU A 49 5.16 -9.16 -5.83
C LEU A 49 6.59 -9.64 -6.06
N ILE A 50 7.56 -8.72 -6.13
CA ILE A 50 8.98 -9.06 -6.30
C ILE A 50 9.50 -9.85 -5.09
N LEU A 51 9.03 -9.55 -3.87
CA LEU A 51 9.38 -10.33 -2.69
C LEU A 51 8.86 -11.78 -2.76
N LEU A 52 7.68 -11.99 -3.34
CA LEU A 52 7.14 -13.33 -3.58
C LEU A 52 7.89 -14.04 -4.71
N GLU A 53 8.16 -13.37 -5.84
CA GLU A 53 8.84 -13.97 -7.00
C GLU A 53 10.31 -14.34 -6.73
N ASN A 54 11.00 -13.61 -5.87
CA ASN A 54 12.40 -13.90 -5.53
C ASN A 54 12.56 -15.03 -4.50
N LYS A 55 11.47 -15.69 -4.10
CA LYS A 55 11.59 -16.87 -3.25
C LYS A 55 12.24 -18.00 -4.04
N GLU A 56 13.30 -18.57 -3.48
CA GLU A 56 13.98 -19.74 -4.05
C GLU A 56 13.12 -21.01 -3.94
N GLU A 57 12.18 -21.02 -2.99
CA GLU A 57 11.22 -22.10 -2.75
C GLU A 57 9.90 -21.84 -3.48
N GLU A 58 9.17 -22.92 -3.79
CA GLU A 58 7.80 -22.79 -4.30
C GLU A 58 6.91 -22.04 -3.31
N LEU A 59 6.09 -21.14 -3.84
CA LEU A 59 5.12 -20.39 -3.03
C LEU A 59 4.15 -21.37 -2.37
N SER A 60 3.87 -21.16 -1.08
CA SER A 60 2.75 -21.81 -0.43
C SER A 60 1.42 -21.39 -1.08
N GLU A 61 0.37 -22.18 -0.89
CA GLU A 61 -0.98 -21.85 -1.39
C GLU A 61 -1.43 -20.44 -0.95
N SER A 62 -1.12 -20.06 0.30
CA SER A 62 -1.43 -18.74 0.83
C SER A 62 -0.67 -17.60 0.12
N GLU A 63 0.56 -17.86 -0.31
CA GLU A 63 1.41 -16.88 -0.98
C GLU A 63 1.10 -16.78 -2.46
N SER A 64 0.73 -17.90 -3.09
CA SER A 64 0.18 -17.91 -4.45
C SER A 64 -1.11 -17.09 -4.51
N ASN A 65 -2.04 -17.33 -3.58
CA ASN A 65 -3.28 -16.55 -3.47
C ASN A 65 -2.98 -15.06 -3.22
N ARG A 66 -2.04 -14.75 -2.32
CA ARG A 66 -1.60 -13.37 -2.09
C ARG A 66 -1.02 -12.73 -3.36
N SER A 67 -0.23 -13.46 -4.14
CA SER A 67 0.31 -12.97 -5.43
C SER A 67 -0.82 -12.63 -6.40
N GLU A 68 -1.85 -13.49 -6.51
CA GLU A 68 -3.03 -13.24 -7.34
C GLU A 68 -3.79 -11.98 -6.89
N LEU A 69 -4.01 -11.81 -5.58
CA LEU A 69 -4.66 -10.61 -5.03
C LEU A 69 -3.86 -9.32 -5.31
N LEU A 70 -2.53 -9.38 -5.22
CA LEU A 70 -1.66 -8.26 -5.55
C LEU A 70 -1.73 -7.92 -7.05
N GLN A 71 -1.77 -8.92 -7.94
CA GLN A 71 -1.94 -8.70 -9.38
C GLN A 71 -3.32 -8.14 -9.74
N GLU A 72 -4.38 -8.60 -9.07
CA GLU A 72 -5.72 -8.05 -9.21
C GLU A 72 -5.76 -6.59 -8.79
N LYS A 73 -5.20 -6.27 -7.61
CA LYS A 73 -5.13 -4.89 -7.13
C LYS A 73 -4.30 -3.99 -8.07
N LEU A 74 -3.21 -4.51 -8.64
CA LEU A 74 -2.42 -3.78 -9.65
C LEU A 74 -3.26 -3.40 -10.87
N ARG A 75 -4.15 -4.29 -11.31
CA ARG A 75 -5.07 -4.05 -12.43
C ARG A 75 -6.12 -3.02 -12.06
N GLU A 76 -6.71 -3.12 -10.87
CA GLU A 76 -7.70 -2.16 -10.36
C GLU A 76 -7.13 -0.75 -10.28
N ILE A 77 -5.90 -0.59 -9.75
CA ILE A 77 -5.19 0.70 -9.70
C ILE A 77 -5.01 1.26 -11.12
N LYS A 78 -4.70 0.40 -12.10
CA LYS A 78 -4.50 0.80 -13.49
C LYS A 78 -5.79 1.24 -14.16
N GLU A 79 -6.86 0.45 -14.03
CA GLU A 79 -8.18 0.81 -14.56
C GLU A 79 -8.66 2.12 -13.96
N HIS A 80 -8.51 2.29 -12.64
CA HIS A 80 -8.88 3.54 -11.97
C HIS A 80 -8.05 4.75 -12.44
N ALA A 81 -6.75 4.57 -12.68
CA ALA A 81 -5.89 5.62 -13.22
C ALA A 81 -6.30 6.02 -14.65
N GLU A 82 -6.71 5.04 -15.47
CA GLU A 82 -7.22 5.26 -16.83
C GLU A 82 -8.55 6.02 -16.80
N ASP A 83 -9.47 5.65 -15.91
CA ASP A 83 -10.77 6.32 -15.73
C ASP A 83 -10.63 7.80 -15.31
N LEU A 84 -9.58 8.13 -14.55
CA LEU A 84 -9.28 9.51 -14.13
C LEU A 84 -8.34 10.26 -15.08
N ASP A 85 -8.03 9.70 -16.26
CA ASP A 85 -7.11 10.29 -17.25
C ASP A 85 -5.73 10.68 -16.64
N ILE A 86 -5.22 9.86 -15.72
CA ILE A 86 -3.95 10.13 -15.03
C ILE A 86 -2.79 10.04 -16.02
N SER A 87 -2.24 11.20 -16.38
CA SER A 87 -1.21 11.29 -17.40
C SER A 87 0.10 10.62 -16.98
N GLU A 88 0.61 9.70 -17.81
CA GLU A 88 1.96 9.13 -17.66
C GLU A 88 3.04 10.23 -17.61
N LYS A 89 2.84 11.35 -18.33
CA LYS A 89 3.76 12.49 -18.32
C LYS A 89 3.80 13.18 -16.95
N ALA A 90 2.68 13.20 -16.23
CA ALA A 90 2.63 13.71 -14.87
C ALA A 90 3.27 12.71 -13.90
N ALA A 91 2.98 11.41 -14.03
CA ALA A 91 3.59 10.35 -13.25
C ALA A 91 5.13 10.34 -13.36
N ARG A 92 5.70 10.65 -14.55
CA ARG A 92 7.15 10.78 -14.77
C ARG A 92 7.88 11.77 -13.86
N LYS A 93 7.14 12.73 -13.26
CA LYS A 93 7.70 13.73 -12.33
C LYS A 93 7.75 13.21 -10.89
N CYS A 94 7.08 12.11 -10.58
CA CYS A 94 7.03 11.55 -9.23
C CYS A 94 8.37 10.88 -8.87
N PRO A 95 8.85 11.00 -7.61
CA PRO A 95 10.15 10.47 -7.19
C PRO A 95 10.36 8.99 -7.53
N ASN A 96 9.31 8.18 -7.33
CA ASN A 96 9.37 6.73 -7.44
C ASN A 96 9.10 6.20 -8.85
N PHE A 97 8.77 7.05 -9.82
CA PHE A 97 8.39 6.61 -11.17
C PHE A 97 9.45 5.74 -11.85
N LYS A 98 10.74 6.12 -11.73
CA LYS A 98 11.84 5.35 -12.31
C LYS A 98 12.02 3.99 -11.62
N SER A 99 11.74 3.92 -10.32
CA SER A 99 11.78 2.68 -9.52
C SER A 99 10.68 1.74 -10.00
N VAL A 100 9.44 2.21 -9.97
CA VAL A 100 8.24 1.51 -10.45
C VAL A 100 8.40 1.00 -11.87
N ARG A 101 8.84 1.85 -12.81
CA ARG A 101 9.04 1.44 -14.21
C ARG A 101 10.09 0.34 -14.38
N LYS A 102 11.07 0.23 -13.48
CA LYS A 102 12.04 -0.88 -13.50
C LYS A 102 11.42 -2.14 -12.90
N LYS A 103 10.63 -2.02 -11.83
CA LYS A 103 9.94 -3.13 -11.16
C LYS A 103 8.93 -3.82 -12.09
N PHE A 104 8.15 -3.04 -12.85
CA PHE A 104 7.24 -3.53 -13.89
C PHE A 104 7.89 -4.31 -15.04
N LYS A 105 9.22 -4.28 -15.18
CA LYS A 105 9.94 -5.09 -16.19
C LYS A 105 10.47 -6.40 -15.62
N LYS A 106 10.41 -6.55 -14.29
CA LYS A 106 10.92 -7.70 -13.56
C LYS A 106 9.78 -8.67 -13.25
N VAL A 107 8.65 -8.12 -12.83
CA VAL A 107 7.32 -8.75 -12.80
C VAL A 107 6.80 -8.91 -14.22
#